data_AF-A0A0A2AAU4-F1
#
_entry.id   AF-A0A0A2AAU4-F1
#
_cell.length_a   1.000
_cell.length_b   1.000
_cell.length_c   1.000
_cell.angle_alpha   90.00
_cell.angle_beta   90.00
_cell.angle_gamma   90.00
#
_symmetry.space_group_name_H-M   'P 1'
#
loop_
_entity.id
_entity.type
_entity.pdbx_description
1 polymer ?
#
loop_
_entity_poly.entity_id
_entity_poly.type
_entity_poly.pdbx_seq_one_letter_code
_entity_poly.pdbx_strand_id
1 'polypeptide(L)'
;MSILDKTKIGKSVQINLEQSRDRITKEIIEAINVSSVGKIIDFRITDGQGIGVILQLSNGKEQWFFENEIDLLDENGNLIKEFNDAKENNNLIFDILRRLKYENKNNVSDLLNPMNFFLWLVVSFKDIF
;
A
#
# COMPACT_ATOMS: atom_id res chain seq x y z
N MET A 1 -1.93 -4.62 -6.46
CA MET A 1 -0.90 -5.57 -6.94
C MET A 1 -0.66 -6.55 -5.81
N SER A 2 -0.89 -7.85 -6.03
CA SER A 2 -0.94 -8.85 -4.96
C SER A 2 0.46 -9.17 -4.43
N ILE A 3 0.58 -9.52 -3.14
CA ILE A 3 1.80 -10.00 -2.49
C ILE A 3 2.53 -11.12 -3.25
N LEU A 4 1.79 -11.93 -4.01
CA LEU A 4 2.34 -13.00 -4.85
C LEU A 4 3.23 -12.47 -5.97
N ASP A 5 2.95 -11.28 -6.51
CA ASP A 5 3.76 -10.65 -7.56
C ASP A 5 5.00 -9.96 -6.97
N LYS A 6 4.90 -9.50 -5.72
CA LYS A 6 5.96 -8.73 -5.05
C LYS A 6 6.98 -9.62 -4.34
N THR A 7 6.61 -10.84 -3.96
CA THR A 7 7.44 -11.70 -3.10
C THR A 7 7.57 -13.11 -3.63
N LYS A 8 8.69 -13.75 -3.29
CA LYS A 8 8.94 -15.16 -3.59
C LYS A 8 9.20 -15.91 -2.29
N ILE A 9 8.90 -17.21 -2.32
CA ILE A 9 9.26 -18.13 -1.24
C ILE A 9 10.76 -18.02 -0.96
N GLY A 10 11.11 -17.98 0.32
CA GLY A 10 12.48 -17.88 0.80
C GLY A 10 12.99 -16.46 1.05
N LYS A 11 12.23 -15.41 0.70
CA LYS A 11 12.55 -14.03 1.09
C LYS A 11 12.23 -13.78 2.56
N SER A 12 12.96 -12.84 3.14
CA SER A 12 12.72 -12.34 4.50
C SER A 12 11.74 -11.17 4.44
N VAL A 13 10.80 -11.14 5.37
CA VAL A 13 9.84 -10.05 5.54
C VAL A 13 9.80 -9.63 7.00
N GLN A 14 9.42 -8.39 7.24
CA GLN A 14 9.22 -7.87 8.59
C GLN A 14 7.76 -8.01 8.99
N ILE A 15 7.53 -8.48 10.21
CA ILE A 15 6.19 -8.70 10.76
C ILE A 15 5.80 -7.46 11.57
N ASN A 16 4.62 -6.90 11.28
CA ASN A 16 4.06 -5.83 12.08
C ASN A 16 3.21 -6.39 13.23
N LEU A 17 3.72 -6.27 14.44
CA LEU A 17 3.10 -6.85 15.64
C LEU A 17 1.84 -6.10 16.07
N GLU A 18 1.67 -4.82 15.72
CA GLU A 18 0.50 -4.03 16.12
C GLU A 18 -0.78 -4.55 15.47
N GLN A 19 -0.70 -5.03 14.23
CA GLN A 19 -1.86 -5.50 13.47
C GLN A 19 -2.19 -6.98 13.73
N SER A 20 -1.20 -7.76 14.16
CA SER A 20 -1.33 -9.23 14.26
C SER A 20 -1.64 -9.72 15.68
N ARG A 21 -1.72 -8.82 16.67
CA ARG A 21 -1.72 -9.17 18.11
C ARG A 21 -2.91 -9.99 18.57
N ASP A 22 -4.08 -9.84 17.94
CA ASP A 22 -5.33 -10.47 18.39
C ASP A 22 -5.40 -11.98 18.12
N ARG A 23 -4.67 -12.51 17.15
CA ARG A 23 -4.74 -13.93 16.74
C ARG A 23 -3.56 -14.78 17.19
N ILE A 24 -2.54 -14.16 17.79
CA ILE A 24 -1.23 -14.76 17.98
C ILE A 24 -1.02 -15.14 19.45
N THR A 25 -0.42 -16.31 19.68
CA THR A 25 -0.07 -16.79 21.03
C THR A 25 1.09 -15.98 21.62
N LYS A 26 1.13 -15.83 22.95
CA LYS A 26 2.20 -15.09 23.66
C LYS A 26 3.62 -15.50 23.27
N GLU A 27 3.84 -16.79 23.03
CA GLU A 27 5.14 -17.33 22.63
C GLU A 27 5.61 -16.82 21.25
N ILE A 28 4.70 -16.65 20.30
CA ILE A 28 5.02 -16.09 18.99
C ILE A 28 5.27 -14.59 19.12
N ILE A 29 4.51 -13.88 19.97
CA ILE A 29 4.76 -12.46 20.27
C ILE A 29 6.17 -12.28 20.82
N GLU A 30 6.63 -13.14 21.73
CA GLU A 30 8.00 -13.12 22.24
C GLU A 30 9.03 -13.37 21.14
N ALA A 31 8.77 -14.34 20.24
CA ALA A 31 9.66 -14.61 19.11
C ALA A 31 9.78 -13.41 18.15
N ILE A 32 8.68 -12.72 17.87
CA ILE A 32 8.65 -11.53 17.01
C ILE A 32 9.34 -10.34 17.70
N ASN A 33 9.21 -10.20 19.03
CA ASN A 33 9.92 -9.19 19.81
C ASN A 33 11.45 -9.40 19.79
N VAL A 34 11.90 -10.65 19.79
CA VAL A 34 13.33 -10.99 19.66
C VAL A 34 13.82 -10.80 18.22
N SER A 35 13.02 -11.23 17.24
CA SER A 35 13.33 -11.07 15.83
C SER A 35 12.04 -10.84 15.05
N SER A 36 11.86 -9.61 14.59
CA SER A 36 10.68 -9.23 13.82
C SER A 36 10.76 -9.64 12.35
N VAL A 37 11.80 -10.41 11.98
CA VAL A 37 12.04 -10.88 10.62
C VAL A 37 11.65 -12.35 10.52
N GLY A 38 10.74 -12.67 9.60
CA GLY A 38 10.32 -14.03 9.27
C GLY A 38 10.70 -14.40 7.84
N LYS A 39 10.91 -15.69 7.59
CA LYS A 39 11.17 -16.22 6.24
C LYS A 39 9.88 -16.77 5.62
N ILE A 40 9.55 -16.36 4.40
CA ILE A 40 8.38 -16.90 3.67
C ILE A 40 8.64 -18.36 3.32
N ILE A 41 7.77 -19.25 3.78
CA ILE A 41 7.81 -20.68 3.43
C ILE A 41 6.74 -21.05 2.41
N ASP A 42 5.54 -20.49 2.53
CA ASP A 42 4.41 -20.84 1.67
C ASP A 42 3.30 -19.78 1.75
N PHE A 43 2.26 -19.91 0.93
CA PHE A 43 1.10 -19.03 0.89
C PHE A 43 -0.19 -19.80 1.16
N ARG A 44 -1.12 -19.18 1.87
CA ARG A 44 -2.43 -19.75 2.21
C ARG A 44 -3.55 -18.88 1.66
N ILE A 45 -4.57 -19.51 1.10
CA ILE A 45 -5.80 -18.81 0.70
C ILE A 45 -6.66 -18.61 1.95
N THR A 46 -7.12 -17.37 2.18
CA THR A 46 -8.02 -17.03 3.29
C THR A 46 -9.44 -16.75 2.78
N ASP A 47 -10.45 -17.00 3.61
CA ASP A 47 -11.85 -16.78 3.24
C ASP A 47 -12.12 -15.29 3.01
N GLY A 48 -12.61 -14.94 1.82
CA GLY A 48 -13.01 -13.58 1.47
C GLY A 48 -12.09 -12.81 0.53
N GLN A 49 -11.23 -13.49 -0.26
CA GLN A 49 -10.38 -12.93 -1.35
C GLN A 49 -8.95 -12.52 -0.94
N GLY A 50 -8.54 -12.77 0.30
CA GLY A 50 -7.19 -12.48 0.80
C GLY A 50 -6.19 -13.63 0.66
N ILE A 51 -4.91 -13.30 0.49
CA ILE A 51 -3.79 -14.23 0.57
C ILE A 51 -3.08 -14.03 1.90
N GLY A 52 -2.94 -15.13 2.66
CA GLY A 52 -2.08 -15.21 3.83
C GLY A 52 -0.69 -15.70 3.43
N VAL A 53 0.33 -15.24 4.14
CA VAL A 53 1.72 -15.63 3.97
C VAL A 53 2.15 -16.45 5.19
N ILE A 54 2.64 -17.66 4.95
CA ILE A 54 3.16 -18.54 6.00
C ILE A 54 4.64 -18.20 6.19
N LEU A 55 4.97 -17.77 7.42
CA LEU A 55 6.31 -17.38 7.81
C LEU A 55 6.89 -18.36 8.82
N GLN A 56 8.16 -18.70 8.62
CA GLN A 56 8.98 -19.33 9.64
C GLN A 56 9.64 -18.25 10.49
N LEU A 57 9.36 -18.30 11.79
CA LEU A 57 9.88 -17.41 12.82
C LEU A 57 11.27 -17.88 13.29
N SER A 58 11.97 -17.00 14.02
CA SER A 58 13.29 -17.27 14.61
C SER A 58 13.32 -18.46 15.58
N ASN A 59 12.19 -18.78 16.21
CA ASN A 59 12.04 -19.93 17.10
C ASN A 59 11.77 -21.26 16.36
N GLY A 60 11.80 -21.25 15.02
CA GLY A 60 11.50 -22.41 14.18
C GLY A 60 10.01 -22.75 14.06
N LYS A 61 9.12 -21.98 14.69
CA LYS A 61 7.68 -22.14 14.53
C LYS A 61 7.19 -21.48 13.26
N GLU A 62 6.11 -22.03 12.74
CA GLU A 62 5.44 -21.55 11.54
C GLU A 62 4.15 -20.84 11.96
N GLN A 63 3.95 -19.63 11.48
CA GLN A 63 2.76 -18.85 11.70
C GLN A 63 2.39 -18.13 10.40
N TRP A 64 1.09 -18.10 10.10
CA TRP A 64 0.60 -17.37 8.94
C TRP A 64 0.12 -15.97 9.35
N PHE A 65 0.38 -15.01 8.46
CA PHE A 65 0.05 -13.59 8.60
C PHE A 65 -0.68 -13.12 7.34
N PHE A 66 -1.44 -12.04 7.45
CA PHE A 66 -2.05 -11.41 6.29
C PHE A 66 -1.05 -10.54 5.51
N GLU A 67 -1.33 -10.29 4.24
CA GLU A 67 -0.52 -9.39 3.38
C GLU A 67 -0.34 -7.99 3.98
N ASN A 68 -1.34 -7.45 4.67
CA ASN A 68 -1.27 -6.12 5.29
C ASN A 68 -0.46 -6.09 6.60
N GLU A 69 -0.27 -7.25 7.23
CA GLU A 69 0.45 -7.40 8.51
C GLU A 69 1.96 -7.57 8.30
N ILE A 70 2.41 -7.72 7.05
CA ILE A 70 3.80 -7.93 6.70
C ILE A 70 4.33 -6.78 5.85
N ASP A 71 5.54 -6.36 6.17
CA ASP A 71 6.28 -5.37 5.39
C ASP A 71 7.40 -6.07 4.62
N LEU A 72 7.53 -5.71 3.34
CA LEU A 72 8.58 -6.26 2.49
C LEU A 72 9.91 -5.62 2.82
N LEU A 73 10.94 -6.47 2.93
CA LEU A 73 12.31 -6.03 3.14
C LEU A 73 13.09 -6.06 1.81
N ASP A 74 13.82 -4.98 1.58
CA ASP A 74 14.88 -4.91 0.58
C ASP A 74 16.04 -5.85 0.97
N GLU A 75 16.87 -6.22 0.00
CA GLU A 75 18.11 -6.99 0.14
C GLU A 75 19.05 -6.44 1.23
N ASN A 76 18.95 -5.14 1.52
CA ASN A 76 19.70 -4.42 2.56
C ASN A 76 18.98 -4.35 3.92
N GLY A 77 17.81 -4.97 4.07
CA GLY A 77 17.02 -4.97 5.31
C GLY A 77 16.21 -3.70 5.56
N ASN A 78 16.04 -2.85 4.55
CA ASN A 78 15.18 -1.67 4.65
C ASN A 78 13.73 -2.02 4.31
N LEU A 79 12.78 -1.37 4.98
CA LEU A 79 11.36 -1.48 4.65
C LEU A 79 11.12 -0.89 3.25
N ILE A 80 10.64 -1.71 2.32
CA ILE A 80 10.06 -1.25 1.06
C ILE A 80 8.72 -0.64 1.43
N LYS A 81 8.74 0.61 1.87
CA LYS A 81 7.51 1.36 2.07
C LYS A 81 6.81 1.44 0.72
N GLU A 82 5.68 0.75 0.60
CA GLU A 82 4.69 1.15 -0.38
C GLU A 82 4.29 2.57 -0.02
N PHE A 83 4.85 3.52 -0.75
CA PHE A 83 4.30 4.85 -0.83
C PHE A 83 2.87 4.66 -1.34
N ASN A 84 1.91 4.67 -0.42
CA ASN A 84 0.54 4.98 -0.75
C ASN A 84 0.52 6.44 -1.22
N ASP A 85 1.02 6.68 -2.44
CA ASP A 85 0.95 7.96 -3.15
C ASP A 85 -0.46 8.15 -3.70
N ALA A 86 -1.43 8.20 -2.78
CA ALA A 86 -2.68 8.88 -3.05
C ALA A 86 -2.52 10.41 -2.86
N LYS A 87 -1.36 10.90 -2.38
CA LYS A 87 -1.14 12.30 -2.02
C LYS A 87 -0.18 13.08 -2.93
N GLU A 88 0.49 12.44 -3.89
CA GLU A 88 1.45 13.11 -4.77
C GLU A 88 0.82 13.72 -6.04
N ASN A 89 -0.29 13.13 -6.54
CA ASN A 89 -0.93 13.54 -7.79
C ASN A 89 -1.55 14.95 -7.74
N ASN A 90 -2.04 15.38 -6.57
CA ASN A 90 -2.72 16.67 -6.43
C ASN A 90 -1.76 17.85 -6.69
N ASN A 91 -0.49 17.70 -6.29
CA ASN A 91 0.50 18.76 -6.47
C ASN A 91 0.95 18.87 -7.94
N LEU A 92 1.13 17.74 -8.63
CA LEU A 92 1.54 17.72 -10.04
C LEU A 92 0.46 18.27 -10.98
N ILE A 93 -0.80 17.84 -10.79
CA ILE A 93 -1.92 18.34 -11.61
C ILE A 93 -2.14 19.84 -11.37
N PHE A 94 -2.03 20.29 -10.11
CA PHE A 94 -2.13 21.70 -9.77
C PHE A 94 -1.01 22.54 -10.40
N ASP A 95 0.23 22.03 -10.42
CA ASP A 95 1.34 22.71 -11.09
C ASP A 95 1.16 22.81 -12.61
N ILE A 96 0.57 21.78 -13.24
CA ILE A 96 0.21 21.79 -14.66
C ILE A 96 -0.90 22.83 -14.93
N LEU A 97 -1.96 22.85 -14.12
CA LEU A 97 -3.05 23.85 -14.23
C LEU A 97 -2.54 25.28 -14.05
N ARG A 98 -1.63 25.49 -13.09
CA ARG A 98 -0.97 26.79 -12.85
C ARG A 98 -0.11 27.21 -14.03
N ARG A 99 0.64 26.27 -14.64
CA ARG A 99 1.41 26.53 -15.88
C ARG A 99 0.52 26.85 -17.07
N LEU A 100 -0.65 26.23 -17.16
CA LEU A 100 -1.64 26.48 -18.21
C LEU A 100 -2.46 27.76 -18.01
N LYS A 101 -2.22 28.53 -16.93
CA LYS A 101 -2.97 29.74 -16.55
C LYS A 101 -4.48 29.53 -16.64
N TYR A 102 -4.98 28.43 -16.05
CA TYR A 102 -6.41 28.18 -16.02
C TYR A 102 -7.15 29.35 -15.36
N GLU A 103 -8.10 29.93 -16.08
CA GLU A 103 -9.04 30.92 -15.55
C GLU A 103 -10.37 30.23 -15.27
N ASN A 104 -10.95 30.50 -14.10
CA ASN A 104 -12.22 29.91 -13.73
C ASN A 104 -13.33 30.45 -14.66
N LYS A 105 -13.87 29.58 -15.53
CA LYS A 105 -14.94 29.92 -16.47
C LYS A 105 -16.28 29.46 -15.90
N ASN A 106 -17.12 30.44 -15.54
CA ASN A 106 -18.41 30.18 -14.91
C ASN A 106 -19.58 30.13 -15.90
N ASN A 107 -19.35 30.48 -17.17
CA ASN A 107 -20.40 30.50 -18.20
C ASN A 107 -20.44 29.18 -18.97
N VAL A 108 -21.65 28.68 -19.22
CA VAL A 108 -21.87 27.45 -19.99
C VAL A 108 -21.35 27.57 -21.43
N SER A 109 -21.40 28.78 -22.01
CA SER A 109 -20.86 29.06 -23.34
C SER A 109 -19.36 28.76 -23.47
N ASP A 110 -18.61 28.92 -22.39
CA ASP A 110 -17.17 28.72 -22.38
C ASP A 110 -16.78 27.25 -22.23
N LEU A 111 -17.70 26.42 -21.70
CA LEU A 111 -17.55 24.97 -21.54
C LEU A 111 -17.91 24.19 -22.81
N LEU A 112 -18.41 24.85 -23.86
CA LEU A 112 -18.66 24.20 -25.15
C LEU A 112 -17.38 23.82 -25.88
N ASN A 113 -16.25 24.45 -25.54
CA ASN A 113 -14.94 24.00 -26.01
C ASN A 113 -14.53 22.74 -25.23
N PRO A 114 -14.33 21.58 -25.90
CA PRO A 114 -13.99 20.32 -25.24
C PRO A 114 -12.79 20.43 -24.30
N MET A 115 -11.74 21.15 -24.69
CA MET A 115 -10.55 21.31 -23.85
C MET A 115 -10.82 22.10 -22.57
N ASN A 116 -11.68 23.12 -22.69
CA ASN A 116 -12.03 23.96 -21.56
C ASN A 116 -12.98 23.22 -20.58
N PHE A 117 -13.86 22.37 -21.10
CA PHE A 117 -14.68 21.46 -20.30
C PHE A 117 -13.83 20.49 -19.46
N PHE A 118 -12.82 19.85 -20.07
CA PHE A 118 -11.94 18.93 -19.33
C PHE A 118 -11.17 19.61 -18.20
N LEU A 119 -10.63 20.81 -18.45
CA LEU A 119 -9.91 21.59 -17.43
C LEU A 119 -10.85 21.98 -16.28
N TRP A 120 -12.04 22.46 -16.59
CA TRP A 120 -13.07 22.77 -15.59
C TRP A 120 -13.46 21.53 -14.79
N LEU A 121 -13.69 20.39 -15.44
CA LEU A 121 -14.08 19.13 -14.81
C LEU A 121 -13.03 18.65 -13.80
N VAL A 122 -11.75 18.67 -14.17
CA VAL A 122 -10.64 18.30 -13.26
C VAL A 122 -10.60 19.22 -12.04
N VAL A 123 -10.83 20.52 -12.22
CA VAL A 123 -10.88 21.48 -11.10
C VAL A 123 -12.10 21.27 -10.22
N SER A 124 -13.26 20.93 -10.78
CA SER A 124 -14.48 20.66 -10.01
C SER A 124 -14.36 19.41 -9.13
N PHE A 125 -13.67 18.36 -9.59
CA PHE A 125 -13.40 17.19 -8.76
C PHE A 125 -12.53 17.51 -7.54
N LYS A 126 -11.68 18.55 -7.60
CA LYS A 126 -10.90 19.03 -6.44
C LYS A 126 -11.79 19.54 -5.30
N ASP A 127 -12.96 20.07 -5.59
CA ASP A 127 -13.85 20.60 -4.54
C ASP A 127 -14.74 19.50 -3.92
N ILE A 128 -14.71 18.28 -4.47
CA ILE A 128 -15.54 17.13 -4.03
C ILE A 128 -14.77 16.18 -3.09
N PHE A 129 -13.45 16.09 -3.22
CA PHE A 129 -12.56 15.23 -2.42
C PHE A 129 -11.70 16.04 -1.45
#